data_AF-A0A7C5TJL5-F1
#
_entry.id   AF-A0A7C5TJL5-F1
#
_cell.length_a   1.000
_cell.length_b   1.000
_cell.length_c   1.000
_cell.angle_alpha   90.00
_cell.angle_beta   90.00
_cell.angle_gamma   90.00
#
_symmetry.space_group_name_H-M   'P 1'
#
loop_
_entity.id
_entity.type
_entity.pdbx_description
1 polymer ?
#
loop_
_entity_poly.entity_id
_entity_poly.type
_entity_poly.pdbx_seq_one_letter_code
_entity_poly.pdbx_strand_id
1 'polypeptide(L)'
;MERNAIKVSALINPFYFRLFPAIVLLEMESAEAMQNLLERFKDCPRVIQIFKTLGGYNLIAIVVAEDQNTLESISIEKCSIRSGAGIRRSEFYLVNYIFLTTSPGKELSRF
;
A
#
# COMPACT_ATOMS: atom_id res chain seq x y z
N MET A 1 -3.85 27.74 -14.13
CA MET A 1 -3.50 26.98 -12.92
C MET A 1 -4.83 26.53 -12.31
N GLU A 2 -5.34 25.37 -12.69
CA GLU A 2 -6.60 24.80 -12.20
C GLU A 2 -6.87 23.51 -12.96
N ARG A 3 -6.86 22.38 -12.25
CA ARG A 3 -7.49 21.06 -12.54
C ARG A 3 -6.88 20.10 -11.50
N ASN A 4 -7.69 19.62 -10.54
CA ASN A 4 -7.34 18.72 -9.43
C ASN A 4 -6.82 19.31 -8.10
N ALA A 5 -7.18 20.56 -7.75
CA ALA A 5 -6.92 21.04 -6.38
C ALA A 5 -7.66 20.21 -5.31
N ILE A 6 -8.81 19.63 -5.68
CA ILE A 6 -9.64 18.79 -4.82
C ILE A 6 -10.04 17.53 -5.59
N LYS A 7 -9.81 16.36 -5.00
CA LYS A 7 -10.34 15.07 -5.45
C LYS A 7 -11.34 14.59 -4.39
N VAL A 8 -12.61 14.49 -4.77
CA VAL A 8 -13.65 13.92 -3.90
C VAL A 8 -13.77 12.44 -4.20
N SER A 9 -13.68 11.60 -3.16
CA SER A 9 -13.92 10.17 -3.23
C SER A 9 -14.63 9.70 -1.97
N ALA A 10 -15.49 8.68 -2.10
CA ALA A 10 -16.07 8.04 -0.93
C ALA A 10 -14.98 7.30 -0.13
N LEU A 11 -15.02 7.45 1.18
CA LEU A 11 -14.20 6.64 2.08
C LEU A 11 -14.94 5.34 2.39
N ILE A 12 -14.27 4.22 2.19
CA ILE A 12 -14.80 2.89 2.50
C ILE A 12 -14.22 2.38 3.82
N ASN A 13 -15.01 1.64 4.59
CA ASN A 13 -14.51 0.86 5.71
C ASN A 13 -13.96 -0.48 5.17
N PRO A 14 -12.63 -0.68 5.05
CA PRO A 14 -12.09 -1.92 4.48
C PRO A 14 -12.45 -3.14 5.33
N PHE A 15 -12.56 -2.97 6.66
CA PHE A 15 -12.86 -4.07 7.57
C PHE A 15 -14.30 -4.56 7.43
N TYR A 16 -15.25 -3.67 7.17
CA TYR A 16 -16.64 -4.04 6.86
C TYR A 16 -16.72 -4.98 5.64
N PHE A 17 -15.87 -4.74 4.63
CA PHE A 17 -15.77 -5.56 3.44
C PHE A 17 -14.82 -6.76 3.60
N ARG A 18 -14.34 -7.04 4.81
CA ARG A 18 -13.39 -8.14 5.12
C ARG A 18 -12.09 -8.05 4.31
N LEU A 19 -11.67 -6.84 3.97
CA LEU A 19 -10.40 -6.59 3.31
C LEU A 19 -9.27 -6.50 4.34
N PHE A 20 -8.05 -6.78 3.90
CA PHE A 20 -6.85 -6.75 4.73
C PHE A 20 -5.90 -5.64 4.23
N PRO A 21 -6.06 -4.40 4.72
CA PRO A 21 -5.14 -3.32 4.39
C PRO A 21 -3.75 -3.59 4.98
N ALA A 22 -2.70 -3.27 4.24
CA ALA A 22 -1.33 -3.43 4.69
C ALA A 22 -0.43 -2.32 4.14
N ILE A 23 0.70 -2.11 4.81
CA ILE A 23 1.76 -1.19 4.43
C ILE A 23 2.98 -2.02 4.05
N VAL A 24 3.56 -1.72 2.90
CA VAL A 24 4.83 -2.30 2.43
C VAL A 24 5.87 -1.19 2.38
N LEU A 25 6.93 -1.33 3.15
CA LEU A 25 8.10 -0.46 3.08
C LEU A 25 9.15 -1.12 2.19
N LEU A 26 9.73 -0.35 1.28
CA LEU A 26 10.66 -0.85 0.27
C LEU A 26 11.92 0.01 0.22
N GLU A 27 13.06 -0.65 0.25
CA GLU A 27 14.36 -0.05 -0.06
C GLU A 27 14.73 -0.44 -1.49
N MET A 28 14.60 0.50 -2.41
CA MET A 28 14.98 0.31 -3.81
C MET A 28 16.46 0.65 -4.02
N GLU A 29 17.18 -0.16 -4.79
CA GLU A 29 18.61 0.02 -5.01
C GLU A 29 18.96 1.19 -5.94
N SER A 30 18.03 1.56 -6.82
CA SER A 30 18.24 2.60 -7.84
C SER A 30 16.92 3.27 -8.24
N ALA A 31 17.03 4.44 -8.85
CA ALA A 31 15.87 5.15 -9.40
C ALA A 31 15.22 4.38 -10.57
N GLU A 32 16.01 3.66 -11.36
CA GLU A 32 15.53 2.82 -12.46
C GLU A 32 14.71 1.64 -11.94
N ALA A 33 15.22 0.91 -10.93
CA ALA A 33 14.48 -0.18 -10.29
C ALA A 33 13.15 0.30 -9.70
N MET A 34 13.16 1.47 -9.06
CA MET A 34 11.95 2.11 -8.56
C MET A 34 10.95 2.42 -9.68
N GLN A 35 11.39 2.98 -10.81
CA GLN A 35 10.50 3.30 -11.93
C GLN A 35 9.89 2.04 -12.54
N ASN A 36 10.68 0.97 -12.72
CA ASN A 36 10.21 -0.30 -13.22
C ASN A 36 9.15 -0.92 -12.30
N LEU A 37 9.32 -0.81 -10.98
CA LEU A 37 8.33 -1.24 -10.00
C LEU A 37 7.03 -0.41 -10.13
N LEU A 38 7.13 0.91 -10.24
CA LEU A 38 5.96 1.78 -10.40
C LEU A 38 5.17 1.43 -11.68
N GLU A 39 5.85 1.24 -12.81
CA GLU A 39 5.19 0.86 -14.07
C GLU A 39 4.50 -0.50 -13.98
N ARG A 40 5.10 -1.46 -13.28
CA ARG A 40 4.51 -2.79 -13.08
C ARG A 40 3.22 -2.74 -12.24
N PHE A 41 3.15 -1.86 -11.25
CA PHE A 41 2.04 -1.81 -10.29
C PHE A 41 1.02 -0.70 -10.57
N LYS A 42 1.21 0.12 -11.61
CA LYS A 42 0.30 1.24 -11.92
C LYS A 42 -1.17 0.85 -12.11
N ASP A 43 -1.41 -0.37 -12.61
CA ASP A 43 -2.75 -0.90 -12.88
C ASP A 43 -3.15 -2.02 -11.90
N CYS A 44 -2.38 -2.22 -10.82
CA CYS A 44 -2.68 -3.27 -9.85
C CYS A 44 -3.77 -2.81 -8.87
N PRO A 45 -4.99 -3.40 -8.89
CA PRO A 45 -6.10 -2.94 -8.05
C PRO A 45 -5.85 -3.13 -6.55
N ARG A 46 -4.90 -4.00 -6.19
CA ARG A 46 -4.49 -4.25 -4.80
C ARG A 46 -3.57 -3.16 -4.26
N VAL A 47 -3.00 -2.31 -5.12
CA VAL A 47 -2.14 -1.19 -4.72
C VAL A 47 -2.98 0.07 -4.70
N ILE A 48 -3.26 0.57 -3.51
CA ILE A 48 -4.07 1.77 -3.31
C ILE A 48 -3.25 3.02 -3.59
N GLN A 49 -2.02 3.05 -3.07
CA GLN A 49 -1.15 4.20 -3.21
C GLN A 49 0.32 3.81 -3.06
N ILE A 50 1.20 4.49 -3.79
CA ILE A 50 2.65 4.40 -3.61
C ILE A 50 3.20 5.81 -3.40
N PHE A 51 4.15 5.94 -2.48
CA PHE A 51 4.84 7.18 -2.15
C PHE A 51 6.35 6.97 -2.24
N LYS A 52 7.05 7.95 -2.82
CA LYS A 52 8.51 8.05 -2.67
C LYS A 52 8.82 8.75 -1.36
N THR A 53 9.82 8.26 -0.64
CA THR A 53 10.21 8.78 0.67
C THR A 53 11.71 9.08 0.71
N LEU A 54 12.09 9.98 1.61
CA LEU A 54 13.48 10.21 1.97
C LEU A 54 13.78 9.44 3.25
N GLY A 55 14.68 8.46 3.19
CA GLY A 55 15.02 7.59 4.32
C GLY A 55 15.54 6.23 3.87
N GLY A 56 15.75 5.32 4.83
CA GLY A 56 16.22 3.96 4.56
C GLY A 56 15.26 3.16 3.67
N TYR A 57 13.95 3.31 3.89
CA TYR A 57 12.92 2.91 2.95
C TYR A 57 12.58 4.10 2.07
N ASN A 58 12.92 4.02 0.78
CA ASN A 58 12.76 5.10 -0.18
C ASN A 58 11.48 4.96 -1.04
N LEU A 59 10.68 3.91 -0.80
CA LEU A 59 9.38 3.70 -1.41
C LEU A 59 8.42 3.04 -0.40
N ILE A 60 7.17 3.51 -0.35
CA ILE A 60 6.11 2.97 0.52
C ILE A 60 4.90 2.66 -0.33
N ALA A 61 4.30 1.48 -0.17
CA ALA A 61 3.04 1.11 -0.81
C ALA A 61 1.97 0.80 0.24
N ILE A 62 0.78 1.37 0.06
CA ILE A 62 -0.44 0.94 0.74
C ILE A 62 -1.13 -0.05 -0.16
N VAL A 63 -1.36 -1.25 0.35
CA VAL A 63 -1.98 -2.35 -0.38
C VAL A 63 -3.19 -2.88 0.37
N VAL A 64 -4.01 -3.64 -0.34
CA VAL A 64 -5.16 -4.34 0.22
C VAL A 64 -5.21 -5.75 -0.34
N ALA A 65 -5.44 -6.73 0.53
CA ALA A 65 -5.76 -8.09 0.12
C ALA A 65 -7.26 -8.35 0.27
N GLU A 66 -7.84 -9.02 -0.73
CA GLU A 66 -9.26 -9.40 -0.77
C GLU A 66 -9.58 -10.68 0.03
N ASP A 67 -8.58 -11.53 0.26
CA ASP A 67 -8.72 -12.80 0.99
C ASP A 67 -7.41 -13.19 1.70
N GLN A 68 -7.48 -14.24 2.53
CA GLN A 68 -6.36 -14.76 3.29
C GLN A 68 -5.21 -15.28 2.41
N ASN A 69 -5.52 -15.90 1.27
CA ASN A 69 -4.49 -16.42 0.35
C ASN A 69 -3.69 -15.27 -0.27
N THR A 70 -4.38 -14.19 -0.64
CA THR A 70 -3.78 -12.98 -1.17
C THR A 70 -2.94 -12.29 -0.10
N LEU A 71 -3.45 -12.22 1.14
CA LEU A 71 -2.71 -11.69 2.27
C LEU A 71 -1.40 -12.46 2.49
N GLU A 72 -1.46 -13.79 2.49
CA GLU A 72 -0.29 -14.66 2.60
C GLU A 72 0.68 -14.51 1.44
N SER A 73 0.16 -14.37 0.21
CA SER A 73 1.01 -14.12 -0.95
C SER A 73 1.78 -12.81 -0.82
N ILE A 74 1.16 -11.76 -0.26
CA ILE A 74 1.82 -10.47 -0.03
C ILE A 74 2.76 -10.55 1.18
N SER A 75 2.39 -11.27 2.24
CA SER A 75 3.17 -11.33 3.49
C SER A 75 4.36 -12.28 3.46
N ILE A 76 4.42 -13.24 2.53
CA ILE A 76 5.49 -14.25 2.44
C ILE A 76 6.32 -14.07 1.15
N GLU A 77 6.47 -12.82 0.67
CA GLU A 77 7.34 -12.47 -0.47
C GLU A 77 7.04 -13.16 -1.81
N LYS A 78 5.90 -13.86 -1.93
CA LYS A 78 5.44 -14.44 -3.20
C LYS A 78 4.93 -13.34 -4.15
N CYS A 79 4.43 -12.23 -3.59
CA CYS A 79 4.09 -11.05 -4.35
C CYS A 79 5.36 -10.29 -4.73
N SER A 80 5.53 -10.07 -6.03
CA SER A 80 6.66 -9.32 -6.59
C SER A 80 6.84 -7.89 -6.07
N ILE A 81 5.85 -7.33 -5.36
CA ILE A 81 6.01 -6.02 -4.72
C ILE A 81 7.05 -6.06 -3.60
N ARG A 82 7.39 -7.25 -3.08
CA ARG A 82 8.37 -7.44 -2.00
C ARG A 82 9.66 -8.14 -2.39
N SER A 83 9.67 -8.85 -3.51
CA SER A 83 10.78 -9.70 -3.96
C SER A 83 11.18 -9.46 -5.42
N GLY A 84 10.68 -8.38 -6.03
CA GLY A 84 11.06 -7.96 -7.36
C GLY A 84 12.54 -7.52 -7.46
N ALA A 85 13.08 -7.57 -8.67
CA ALA A 85 14.43 -7.10 -8.96
C ALA A 85 14.63 -5.64 -8.50
N GLY A 86 15.77 -5.39 -7.86
CA GLY A 86 16.15 -4.08 -7.34
C GLY A 86 15.51 -3.67 -6.02
N ILE A 87 14.77 -4.55 -5.35
CA ILE A 87 14.40 -4.41 -3.94
C ILE A 87 15.53 -4.97 -3.08
N ARG A 88 16.14 -4.12 -2.24
CA ARG A 88 17.19 -4.53 -1.28
C ARG A 88 16.61 -5.09 0.00
N ARG A 89 15.54 -4.46 0.48
CA ARG A 89 14.84 -4.84 1.70
C ARG A 89 13.37 -4.49 1.55
N SER A 90 12.52 -5.35 2.11
CA SER A 90 11.09 -5.04 2.27
C SER A 90 10.62 -5.36 3.68
N GLU A 91 9.66 -4.57 4.16
CA GLU A 91 8.92 -4.86 5.39
C GLU A 91 7.42 -4.81 5.10
N PHE A 92 6.69 -5.68 5.77
CA PHE A 92 5.25 -5.82 5.60
C PHE A 92 4.55 -5.63 6.95
N TYR A 93 3.58 -4.73 6.99
CA TYR A 93 2.78 -4.43 8.17
C TYR A 93 1.30 -4.57 7.86
N LEU A 94 0.65 -5.55 8.46
CA LEU A 94 -0.80 -5.66 8.41
C LEU A 94 -1.44 -4.55 9.26
N VAL A 95 -2.37 -3.80 8.68
CA VAL A 95 -3.10 -2.74 9.38
C VAL A 95 -4.25 -3.37 10.15
N ASN A 96 -4.19 -3.30 11.47
CA ASN A 96 -5.24 -3.84 12.35
C ASN A 96 -6.37 -2.84 12.63
N TYR A 97 -6.04 -1.54 12.56
CA TYR A 97 -6.91 -0.46 12.95
C TYR A 97 -6.56 0.85 12.21
N ILE A 98 -7.57 1.65 11.87
CA ILE A 98 -7.44 2.95 11.22
C ILE A 98 -8.19 4.02 12.03
N PHE A 99 -7.47 5.01 12.55
CA PHE A 99 -8.05 6.20 13.18
C PHE A 99 -8.12 7.35 12.18
N LEU A 100 -9.33 7.89 11.97
CA LEU A 100 -9.57 9.01 11.05
C LEU A 100 -9.63 10.33 11.81
N THR A 101 -8.62 11.17 11.64
CA THR A 101 -8.54 12.47 12.34
C THR A 101 -9.54 13.50 11.81
N THR A 102 -10.04 13.34 10.59
CA THR A 102 -10.83 14.34 9.86
C THR A 102 -12.33 14.04 9.74
N SER A 103 -12.83 12.93 10.32
CA SER A 103 -14.24 12.49 10.19
C SER A 103 -14.91 12.24 11.55
N PRO A 104 -16.21 12.57 11.74
CA PRO A 104 -16.97 12.12 12.91
C PRO A 104 -17.20 10.59 12.85
N GLY A 105 -16.93 9.84 13.93
CA GLY A 105 -16.95 8.36 13.93
C GLY A 105 -15.57 7.73 13.66
N LYS A 106 -14.60 8.06 14.53
CA LYS A 106 -13.15 8.15 14.24
C LYS A 106 -12.38 6.84 14.13
N GLU A 107 -13.04 5.69 14.13
CA GLU A 107 -12.45 4.38 14.37
C GLU A 107 -12.96 3.37 13.36
N LEU A 108 -12.08 2.87 12.49
CA LEU A 108 -12.34 1.68 11.67
C LEU A 108 -11.44 0.56 12.16
N SER A 109 -12.02 -0.42 12.84
CA SER A 109 -11.31 -1.56 13.40
C SER A 109 -11.75 -2.86 12.75
N ARG A 110 -10.87 -3.86 12.82
CA ARG A 110 -11.17 -5.24 12.40
C ARG A 110 -12.07 -5.98 13.41
N PHE A 111 -12.28 -5.40 14.60
CA PHE A 111 -13.06 -5.93 15.72
C PHE A 111 -13.91 -4.83 16.36
#